data_AF-A0A2V8EPL8-F1
#
_entry.id   AF-A0A2V8EPL8-F1
#
_cell.length_a   1.000
_cell.length_b   1.000
_cell.length_c   1.000
_cell.angle_alpha   90.00
_cell.angle_beta   90.00
_cell.angle_gamma   90.00
#
_symmetry.space_group_name_H-M   'P 1'
#
loop_
_entity.id
_entity.type
_entity.pdbx_description
1 polymer ?
#
loop_
_entity_poly.entity_id
_entity_poly.type
_entity_poly.pdbx_seq_one_letter_code
_entity_poly.pdbx_strand_id
1 'polypeptide(L)'
;MADWIGLPIAPFVVLAAALAAALAAFAALRRAAASDRGAAATCAAIVAAAFASLLWRAAANRLLPTSSGPDLVHHLALIDYIEQHWRLVHDVRLSDYLGEMIDYTPGVHLLAALAGRWLRRDGLHLVYAVVACTVALKAGVVFLIARRFVPDDRPRDAFAAIAVVLLLVPYRYSIGSFVEQSYFAQVVSELFALAMWWTLILWDERPWRGAPPLFALYGVAAFLTWPVWIGPLLLSLAVVGLMHGERSIRDRLVDAAIAAAPIAAIGAMHAVRHPGGLRMAGTGGFAIWPTPSEVGWWFYVPAAFGVAFAASRRRTRPIVVLLLAIAAQAAALTVTARASGAAAPYLALKMFYLAIYPMAIATALLLSSIFRVATMRAPRLRSPRTAWAIVALVAAAAIRAVAAAPRPAPVVTEPVLEAGEWARANLSPACIDYLTRDGYTAYWLHLAVLRQPRASGRATIDDTFEPQKALVRWILPGSLQYAIADDLDALPRDIRGNIDIVEPFGRAAVVRRRGAAVAPCQ
;
A
#
# COMPACT_ATOMS: atom_id res chain seq x y z
N MET A 1 14.43 -17.19 -3.93
CA MET A 1 15.34 -18.36 -3.82
C MET A 1 15.27 -19.24 -5.07
N ALA A 2 14.13 -19.84 -5.43
CA ALA A 2 14.03 -20.67 -6.65
C ALA A 2 14.48 -19.93 -7.92
N ASP A 3 13.97 -18.72 -8.11
CA ASP A 3 14.38 -17.86 -9.23
C ASP A 3 15.85 -17.41 -9.17
N TRP A 4 16.45 -17.34 -7.98
CA TRP A 4 17.88 -17.06 -7.83
C TRP A 4 18.73 -18.19 -8.42
N ILE A 5 18.33 -19.45 -8.21
CA ILE A 5 19.01 -20.62 -8.77
C ILE A 5 18.56 -20.93 -10.22
N GLY A 6 17.89 -19.99 -10.89
CA GLY A 6 17.53 -20.06 -12.30
C GLY A 6 16.24 -20.82 -12.61
N LEU A 7 15.47 -21.25 -11.60
CA LEU A 7 14.19 -21.91 -11.81
C LEU A 7 13.09 -20.89 -12.10
N PRO A 8 12.25 -21.10 -13.12
CA PRO A 8 11.11 -20.23 -13.36
C PRO A 8 10.10 -20.30 -12.20
N ILE A 9 9.37 -19.20 -12.00
CA ILE A 9 8.30 -19.12 -11.03
C ILE A 9 7.10 -19.90 -11.58
N ALA A 10 6.75 -21.01 -10.93
CA ALA A 10 5.58 -21.81 -11.29
C ALA A 10 4.37 -21.42 -10.41
N PRO A 11 3.36 -20.66 -10.92
CA PRO A 11 2.35 -20.03 -10.07
C PRO A 11 1.54 -20.98 -9.21
N PHE A 12 1.18 -22.16 -9.75
CA PHE A 12 0.40 -23.15 -9.02
C PHE A 12 1.23 -23.96 -8.01
N VAL A 13 2.53 -24.12 -8.25
CA VAL A 13 3.45 -24.70 -7.25
C VAL A 13 3.59 -23.76 -6.07
N VAL A 14 3.74 -22.45 -6.34
CA VAL A 14 3.77 -21.42 -5.30
C VAL A 14 2.46 -21.41 -4.50
N LEU A 15 1.30 -21.52 -5.18
CA LEU A 15 0.00 -21.60 -4.50
C LEU A 15 -0.09 -22.82 -3.58
N ALA A 16 0.27 -24.01 -4.08
CA ALA A 16 0.23 -25.23 -3.29
C ALA A 16 1.15 -25.14 -2.06
N ALA A 17 2.38 -24.64 -2.24
CA ALA A 17 3.34 -24.44 -1.15
C ALA A 17 2.83 -23.40 -0.13
N ALA A 18 2.26 -22.28 -0.60
CA ALA A 18 1.70 -21.25 0.28
C ALA A 18 0.50 -21.74 1.07
N LEU A 19 -0.42 -22.49 0.44
CA LEU A 19 -1.57 -23.09 1.12
C LEU A 19 -1.13 -24.15 2.14
N ALA A 20 -0.19 -25.01 1.78
CA ALA A 20 0.36 -26.00 2.71
C ALA A 20 1.03 -25.33 3.92
N ALA A 21 1.83 -24.29 3.69
CA ALA A 21 2.47 -23.51 4.76
C ALA A 21 1.43 -22.79 5.64
N ALA A 22 0.42 -22.18 5.04
CA ALA A 22 -0.66 -21.50 5.77
C ALA A 22 -1.49 -22.47 6.61
N LEU A 23 -1.87 -23.63 6.07
CA LEU A 23 -2.59 -24.67 6.78
C LEU A 23 -1.76 -25.27 7.92
N ALA A 24 -0.48 -25.53 7.69
CA ALA A 24 0.44 -26.02 8.72
C ALA A 24 0.61 -25.00 9.85
N ALA A 25 0.82 -23.72 9.51
CA ALA A 25 0.91 -22.63 10.48
C ALA A 25 -0.40 -22.49 11.26
N PHE A 26 -1.55 -22.51 10.58
CA PHE A 26 -2.86 -22.46 11.23
C PHE A 26 -3.08 -23.63 12.18
N ALA A 27 -2.77 -24.86 11.76
CA ALA A 27 -2.90 -26.06 12.58
C ALA A 27 -2.00 -26.00 13.82
N ALA A 28 -0.76 -25.51 13.68
CA ALA A 28 0.17 -25.33 14.79
C ALA A 28 -0.32 -24.24 15.77
N LEU A 29 -0.73 -23.08 15.25
CA LEU A 29 -1.20 -21.95 16.04
C LEU A 29 -2.51 -22.25 16.76
N ARG A 30 -3.44 -22.95 16.11
CA ARG A 30 -4.73 -23.32 16.69
C ARG A 30 -4.57 -24.14 17.96
N ARG A 31 -3.54 -24.98 18.07
CA ARG A 31 -3.27 -25.78 19.28
C ARG A 31 -2.83 -24.92 20.47
N ALA A 32 -2.20 -23.78 20.20
CA ALA A 32 -1.73 -22.84 21.22
C ALA A 32 -2.74 -21.70 21.52
N ALA A 33 -3.72 -21.50 20.64
CA ALA A 33 -4.66 -20.39 20.72
C ALA A 33 -5.85 -20.70 21.64
N ALA A 34 -6.23 -19.74 22.48
CA ALA A 34 -7.51 -19.76 23.17
C ALA A 34 -8.66 -19.58 22.16
N SER A 35 -9.75 -20.34 22.32
CA SER A 35 -10.93 -20.17 21.48
C SER A 35 -11.73 -18.96 21.92
N ASP A 36 -11.84 -17.95 21.05
CA ASP A 36 -12.68 -16.77 21.26
C ASP A 36 -13.48 -16.49 19.98
N ARG A 37 -14.63 -17.18 19.87
CA ARG A 37 -15.47 -17.12 18.67
C ARG A 37 -16.06 -15.73 18.44
N GLY A 38 -16.36 -14.98 19.50
CA GLY A 38 -16.91 -13.62 19.40
C GLY A 38 -15.90 -12.64 18.80
N ALA A 39 -14.65 -12.69 19.29
CA ALA A 39 -13.56 -11.90 18.73
C ALA A 39 -13.28 -12.27 17.27
N ALA A 40 -13.27 -13.56 16.95
CA ALA A 40 -13.05 -14.05 15.60
C ALA A 40 -14.16 -13.59 14.64
N ALA A 41 -15.43 -13.69 15.06
CA ALA A 41 -16.57 -13.21 14.28
C ALA A 41 -16.53 -11.69 14.07
N THR A 42 -16.19 -10.91 15.09
CA THR A 42 -16.07 -9.45 14.97
C THR A 42 -14.92 -9.05 14.05
N CYS A 43 -13.76 -9.71 14.17
CA CYS A 43 -12.63 -9.49 13.27
C CYS A 43 -13.00 -9.82 11.81
N ALA A 44 -13.63 -10.99 11.59
CA ALA A 44 -14.09 -11.39 10.26
C ALA A 44 -15.12 -10.41 9.68
N ALA A 45 -16.05 -9.92 10.51
CA ALA A 45 -17.03 -8.91 10.09
C ALA A 45 -16.36 -7.58 9.70
N ILE A 46 -15.36 -7.12 10.46
CA ILE A 46 -14.58 -5.91 10.12
C ILE A 46 -13.84 -6.09 8.80
N VAL A 47 -13.15 -7.23 8.61
CA VAL A 47 -12.41 -7.53 7.39
C VAL A 47 -13.37 -7.62 6.19
N ALA A 48 -14.47 -8.36 6.32
CA ALA A 48 -15.45 -8.53 5.26
C ALA A 48 -16.13 -7.20 4.88
N ALA A 49 -16.54 -6.40 5.87
CA ALA A 49 -17.16 -5.10 5.64
C ALA A 49 -16.19 -4.12 4.98
N ALA A 50 -14.94 -4.05 5.47
CA ALA A 50 -13.91 -3.21 4.86
C ALA A 50 -13.65 -3.62 3.41
N PHE A 51 -13.44 -4.92 3.15
CA PHE A 51 -13.17 -5.42 1.80
C PHE A 51 -14.34 -5.18 0.85
N ALA A 52 -15.57 -5.54 1.27
CA ALA A 52 -16.78 -5.31 0.48
C ALA A 52 -17.00 -3.82 0.18
N SER A 53 -16.74 -2.94 1.15
CA SER A 53 -16.87 -1.50 0.95
C SER A 53 -15.88 -0.94 -0.08
N LEU A 54 -14.62 -1.41 -0.05
CA LEU A 54 -13.59 -0.98 -1.01
C LEU A 54 -13.89 -1.51 -2.41
N LEU A 55 -14.26 -2.79 -2.54
CA LEU A 55 -14.68 -3.36 -3.82
C LEU A 55 -15.90 -2.65 -4.38
N TRP A 56 -16.91 -2.35 -3.55
CA TRP A 56 -18.10 -1.63 -3.97
C TRP A 56 -17.78 -0.23 -4.50
N ARG A 57 -16.85 0.50 -3.87
CA ARG A 57 -16.41 1.82 -4.36
C ARG A 57 -15.72 1.75 -5.71
N ALA A 58 -14.98 0.68 -6.01
CA ALA A 58 -14.30 0.49 -7.29
C ALA A 58 -15.12 -0.27 -8.34
N ALA A 59 -16.24 -0.89 -7.95
CA ALA A 59 -17.06 -1.72 -8.84
C ALA A 59 -17.61 -0.93 -10.04
N ALA A 60 -17.94 0.35 -9.85
CA ALA A 60 -18.39 1.24 -10.92
C ALA A 60 -17.34 1.40 -12.04
N ASN A 61 -16.06 1.19 -11.73
CA ASN A 61 -14.93 1.31 -12.65
C ASN A 61 -14.33 -0.05 -13.00
N ARG A 62 -15.11 -1.14 -12.87
CA ARG A 62 -14.67 -2.53 -13.09
C ARG A 62 -13.38 -2.91 -12.36
N LEU A 63 -13.16 -2.34 -11.18
CA LEU A 63 -11.97 -2.54 -10.34
C LEU A 63 -10.65 -2.02 -10.96
N LEU A 64 -10.73 -1.19 -12.01
CA LEU A 64 -9.56 -0.50 -12.53
C LEU A 64 -8.95 0.40 -11.44
N PRO A 65 -7.62 0.57 -11.43
CA PRO A 65 -6.96 1.44 -10.47
C PRO A 65 -7.52 2.87 -10.49
N THR A 66 -7.84 3.41 -9.31
CA THR A 66 -8.53 4.70 -9.18
C THR A 66 -7.61 5.90 -8.92
N SER A 67 -6.30 5.71 -8.96
CA SER A 67 -5.35 6.70 -8.43
C SER A 67 -4.75 7.58 -9.53
N SER A 68 -4.58 8.87 -9.23
CA SER A 68 -3.94 9.89 -10.06
C SER A 68 -2.40 9.89 -10.03
N GLY A 69 -1.75 9.13 -9.14
CA GLY A 69 -0.28 9.11 -9.04
C GLY A 69 0.43 8.29 -10.12
N PRO A 70 1.70 8.62 -10.45
CA PRO A 70 2.54 7.85 -11.37
C PRO A 70 3.17 6.60 -10.71
N ASP A 71 3.14 6.47 -9.39
CA ASP A 71 3.81 5.39 -8.65
C ASP A 71 3.31 4.00 -9.08
N LEU A 72 1.99 3.81 -9.15
CA LEU A 72 1.41 2.52 -9.50
C LEU A 72 1.69 2.11 -10.95
N VAL A 73 1.82 3.05 -11.89
CA VAL A 73 2.15 2.68 -13.27
C VAL A 73 3.54 2.06 -13.37
N HIS A 74 4.48 2.51 -12.53
CA HIS A 74 5.81 1.89 -12.42
C HIS A 74 5.72 0.47 -11.85
N HIS A 75 4.92 0.29 -10.80
CA HIS A 75 4.65 -1.03 -10.24
C HIS A 75 4.00 -1.98 -11.27
N LEU A 76 3.09 -1.48 -12.10
CA LEU A 76 2.46 -2.28 -13.16
C LEU A 76 3.46 -2.74 -14.23
N ALA A 77 4.46 -1.93 -14.58
CA ALA A 77 5.52 -2.35 -15.50
C ALA A 77 6.31 -3.56 -14.98
N LEU A 78 6.61 -3.59 -13.67
CA LEU A 78 7.27 -4.74 -13.06
C LEU A 78 6.33 -5.96 -12.93
N ILE A 79 5.04 -5.75 -12.66
CA ILE A 79 4.05 -6.84 -12.67
C ILE A 79 3.97 -7.46 -14.07
N ASP A 80 3.85 -6.63 -15.10
CA ASP A 80 3.78 -7.06 -16.50
C ASP A 80 5.04 -7.84 -16.91
N TYR A 81 6.23 -7.38 -16.51
CA TYR A 81 7.47 -8.13 -16.71
C TYR A 81 7.40 -9.53 -16.08
N ILE A 82 6.94 -9.64 -14.83
CA ILE A 82 6.81 -10.92 -14.13
C ILE A 82 5.78 -11.82 -14.81
N GLU A 83 4.65 -11.28 -15.28
CA GLU A 83 3.61 -12.06 -15.96
C GLU A 83 4.08 -12.62 -17.30
N GLN A 84 4.91 -11.88 -18.03
CA GLN A 84 5.48 -12.31 -19.31
C GLN A 84 6.60 -13.34 -19.15
N HIS A 85 7.45 -13.18 -18.13
CA HIS A 85 8.68 -13.97 -18.02
C HIS A 85 8.63 -15.05 -16.93
N TRP A 86 7.70 -14.92 -15.97
CA TRP A 86 7.65 -15.73 -14.75
C TRP A 86 9.01 -15.83 -14.05
N ARG A 87 9.71 -14.69 -14.00
CA ARG A 87 11.04 -14.51 -13.41
C ARG A 87 11.13 -13.14 -12.76
N LEU A 88 12.04 -13.00 -11.79
CA LEU A 88 12.40 -11.70 -11.26
C LEU A 88 13.41 -11.00 -12.17
N VAL A 89 13.55 -9.69 -12.01
CA VAL A 89 14.49 -8.89 -12.79
C VAL A 89 15.91 -9.17 -12.31
N HIS A 90 16.77 -9.64 -13.21
CA HIS A 90 18.20 -9.85 -12.92
C HIS A 90 19.14 -9.07 -13.85
N ASP A 91 18.63 -8.61 -14.99
CA ASP A 91 19.42 -7.89 -15.99
C ASP A 91 19.32 -6.38 -15.79
N VAL A 92 20.44 -5.75 -15.47
CA VAL A 92 20.56 -4.30 -15.29
C VAL A 92 20.24 -3.52 -16.57
N ARG A 93 20.35 -4.14 -17.76
CA ARG A 93 20.02 -3.50 -19.05
C ARG A 93 18.52 -3.19 -19.19
N LEU A 94 17.68 -3.79 -18.35
CA LEU A 94 16.26 -3.47 -18.28
C LEU A 94 15.99 -2.13 -17.57
N SER A 95 17.03 -1.41 -17.12
CA SER A 95 16.90 -0.06 -16.53
C SER A 95 16.13 0.89 -17.43
N ASP A 96 16.34 0.82 -18.75
CA ASP A 96 15.66 1.68 -19.72
C ASP A 96 14.15 1.43 -19.72
N TYR A 97 13.74 0.19 -19.51
CA TYR A 97 12.34 -0.21 -19.55
C TYR A 97 11.64 -0.05 -18.19
N LEU A 98 12.31 -0.46 -17.11
CA LEU A 98 11.73 -0.54 -15.77
C LEU A 98 12.09 0.65 -14.87
N GLY A 99 13.07 1.48 -15.24
CA GLY A 99 13.58 2.55 -14.38
C GLY A 99 14.09 2.00 -13.05
N GLU A 100 13.77 2.65 -11.93
CA GLU A 100 14.16 2.15 -10.61
C GLU A 100 13.41 0.89 -10.16
N MET A 101 12.43 0.39 -10.93
CA MET A 101 11.78 -0.88 -10.60
C MET A 101 12.73 -2.08 -10.71
N ILE A 102 13.88 -1.94 -11.38
CA ILE A 102 14.94 -2.96 -11.37
C ILE A 102 15.55 -3.17 -9.98
N ASP A 103 15.51 -2.15 -9.13
CA ASP A 103 16.08 -2.18 -7.78
C ASP A 103 15.01 -2.40 -6.69
N TYR A 104 13.76 -2.58 -7.10
CA TYR A 104 12.62 -2.65 -6.20
C TYR A 104 12.40 -4.07 -5.67
N THR A 105 12.00 -4.17 -4.40
CA THR A 105 11.69 -5.44 -3.77
C THR A 105 10.40 -6.04 -4.38
N PRO A 106 10.41 -7.26 -4.94
CA PRO A 106 9.38 -7.70 -5.89
C PRO A 106 8.15 -8.38 -5.26
N GLY A 107 8.04 -8.40 -3.93
CA GLY A 107 7.11 -9.26 -3.19
C GLY A 107 5.64 -9.01 -3.51
N VAL A 108 5.22 -7.74 -3.54
CA VAL A 108 3.83 -7.40 -3.86
C VAL A 108 3.52 -7.53 -5.35
N HIS A 109 4.50 -7.26 -6.22
CA HIS A 109 4.36 -7.42 -7.67
C HIS A 109 4.16 -8.88 -8.03
N LEU A 110 4.95 -9.76 -7.40
CA LEU A 110 4.78 -11.20 -7.50
C LEU A 110 3.41 -11.64 -6.97
N LEU A 111 2.95 -11.10 -5.84
CA LEU A 111 1.61 -11.39 -5.32
C LEU A 111 0.50 -11.01 -6.31
N ALA A 112 0.61 -9.84 -6.96
CA ALA A 112 -0.36 -9.39 -7.96
C ALA A 112 -0.33 -10.27 -9.22
N ALA A 113 0.85 -10.55 -9.77
CA ALA A 113 1.00 -11.44 -10.94
C ALA A 113 0.47 -12.86 -10.67
N LEU A 114 0.80 -13.42 -9.50
CA LEU A 114 0.32 -14.74 -9.09
C LEU A 114 -1.20 -14.77 -8.94
N ALA A 115 -1.77 -13.77 -8.25
CA ALA A 115 -3.22 -13.64 -8.13
C ALA A 115 -3.88 -13.54 -9.51
N GLY A 116 -3.27 -12.78 -10.43
CA GLY A 116 -3.73 -12.64 -11.81
C GLY A 116 -3.84 -14.00 -12.48
N ARG A 117 -2.74 -14.76 -12.43
CA ARG A 117 -2.69 -16.10 -13.00
C ARG A 117 -3.71 -17.05 -12.37
N TRP A 118 -3.89 -17.03 -11.06
CA TRP A 118 -4.83 -17.92 -10.36
C TRP A 118 -6.29 -17.60 -10.69
N LEU A 119 -6.62 -16.32 -10.87
CA LEU A 119 -7.98 -15.85 -11.18
C LEU A 119 -8.22 -15.64 -12.67
N ARG A 120 -7.24 -15.97 -13.53
CA ARG A 120 -7.28 -15.76 -14.99
C ARG A 120 -7.58 -14.31 -15.37
N ARG A 121 -6.89 -13.39 -14.71
CA ARG A 121 -6.88 -11.95 -14.97
C ARG A 121 -5.43 -11.47 -15.05
N ASP A 122 -5.19 -10.30 -15.60
CA ASP A 122 -3.88 -9.66 -15.51
C ASP A 122 -3.69 -8.90 -14.18
N GLY A 123 -2.47 -8.46 -13.95
CA GLY A 123 -2.09 -7.68 -12.79
C GLY A 123 -2.80 -6.34 -12.69
N LEU A 124 -3.08 -5.67 -13.81
CA LEU A 124 -3.77 -4.37 -13.85
C LEU A 124 -5.15 -4.47 -13.20
N HIS A 125 -5.92 -5.49 -13.55
CA HIS A 125 -7.28 -5.70 -13.05
C HIS A 125 -7.32 -6.20 -11.60
N LEU A 126 -6.25 -6.83 -11.11
CA LEU A 126 -6.22 -7.38 -9.75
C LEU A 126 -5.51 -6.51 -8.73
N VAL A 127 -4.68 -5.55 -9.14
CA VAL A 127 -3.88 -4.73 -8.24
C VAL A 127 -4.77 -4.07 -7.17
N TYR A 128 -5.95 -3.56 -7.56
CA TYR A 128 -6.89 -2.94 -6.64
C TYR A 128 -7.43 -3.93 -5.62
N ALA A 129 -7.89 -5.10 -6.08
CA ALA A 129 -8.46 -6.13 -5.21
C ALA A 129 -7.43 -6.68 -4.22
N VAL A 130 -6.17 -6.84 -4.65
CA VAL A 130 -5.05 -7.25 -3.79
C VAL A 130 -4.84 -6.23 -2.68
N VAL A 131 -4.73 -4.93 -3.00
CA VAL A 131 -4.57 -3.88 -1.98
C VAL A 131 -5.80 -3.76 -1.09
N ALA A 132 -7.00 -3.83 -1.64
CA ALA A 132 -8.23 -3.78 -0.86
C ALA A 132 -8.28 -4.91 0.17
N CYS A 133 -7.84 -6.11 -0.22
CA CYS A 133 -7.74 -7.26 0.69
C CYS A 133 -6.71 -7.01 1.80
N THR A 134 -5.53 -6.47 1.49
CA THR A 134 -4.50 -6.20 2.50
C THR A 134 -4.92 -5.09 3.46
N VAL A 135 -5.60 -4.04 2.98
CA VAL A 135 -6.20 -2.98 3.82
C VAL A 135 -7.28 -3.53 4.74
N ALA A 136 -8.13 -4.44 4.24
CA ALA A 136 -9.14 -5.10 5.04
C ALA A 136 -8.52 -6.00 6.13
N LEU A 137 -7.53 -6.82 5.79
CA LEU A 137 -6.79 -7.64 6.75
C LEU A 137 -6.08 -6.77 7.80
N LYS A 138 -5.52 -5.64 7.36
CA LYS A 138 -4.88 -4.65 8.24
C LYS A 138 -5.86 -4.10 9.28
N ALA A 139 -7.08 -3.78 8.89
CA ALA A 139 -8.14 -3.38 9.84
C ALA A 139 -8.42 -4.49 10.88
N GLY A 140 -8.46 -5.76 10.45
CA GLY A 140 -8.58 -6.90 11.36
C GLY A 140 -7.41 -7.02 12.35
N VAL A 141 -6.16 -6.86 11.88
CA VAL A 141 -4.97 -6.88 12.74
C VAL A 141 -4.99 -5.73 13.75
N VAL A 142 -5.34 -4.52 13.32
CA VAL A 142 -5.50 -3.36 14.23
C VAL A 142 -6.55 -3.62 15.30
N PHE A 143 -7.70 -4.20 14.91
CA PHE A 143 -8.74 -4.62 15.86
C PHE A 143 -8.17 -5.61 16.90
N LEU A 144 -7.45 -6.65 16.46
CA LEU A 144 -6.89 -7.65 17.36
C LEU A 144 -5.85 -7.05 18.33
N ILE A 145 -4.98 -6.15 17.83
CA ILE A 145 -4.01 -5.42 18.65
C ILE A 145 -4.75 -4.56 19.69
N ALA A 146 -5.71 -3.74 19.25
CA ALA A 146 -6.47 -2.86 20.15
C ALA A 146 -7.18 -3.69 21.22
N ARG A 147 -7.88 -4.74 20.81
CA ARG A 147 -8.61 -5.65 21.70
C ARG A 147 -7.70 -6.22 22.77
N ARG A 148 -6.47 -6.61 22.42
CA ARG A 148 -5.50 -7.17 23.36
C ARG A 148 -5.17 -6.22 24.50
N PHE A 149 -5.05 -4.92 24.21
CA PHE A 149 -4.75 -3.92 25.22
C PHE A 149 -5.97 -3.48 26.04
N VAL A 150 -7.20 -3.60 25.51
CA VAL A 150 -8.41 -3.30 26.29
C VAL A 150 -8.61 -4.35 27.41
N PRO A 151 -8.73 -3.95 28.68
CA PRO A 151 -8.95 -4.87 29.79
C PRO A 151 -10.28 -5.64 29.73
N ASP A 152 -10.33 -6.82 30.35
CA ASP A 152 -11.49 -7.74 30.34
C ASP A 152 -12.70 -7.24 31.12
N ASP A 153 -12.54 -6.23 31.99
CA ASP A 153 -13.63 -5.63 32.77
C ASP A 153 -14.55 -4.71 31.96
N ARG A 154 -14.29 -4.59 30.64
CA ARG A 154 -14.94 -3.66 29.70
C ARG A 154 -15.38 -4.40 28.43
N PRO A 155 -16.33 -3.83 27.65
CA PRO A 155 -16.68 -4.33 26.31
C PRO A 155 -15.51 -4.21 25.29
N ARG A 156 -14.56 -5.16 25.33
CA ARG A 156 -13.31 -5.13 24.56
C ARG A 156 -13.52 -4.95 23.06
N ASP A 157 -14.45 -5.71 22.49
CA ASP A 157 -14.70 -5.73 21.04
C ASP A 157 -15.18 -4.36 20.55
N ALA A 158 -16.08 -3.71 21.29
CA ALA A 158 -16.58 -2.39 20.94
C ALA A 158 -15.44 -1.36 20.95
N PHE A 159 -14.66 -1.27 22.04
CA PHE A 159 -13.56 -0.30 22.11
C PHE A 159 -12.43 -0.61 21.11
N ALA A 160 -12.16 -1.87 20.82
CA ALA A 160 -11.21 -2.25 19.78
C ALA A 160 -11.67 -1.82 18.38
N ALA A 161 -12.97 -1.92 18.08
CA ALA A 161 -13.54 -1.45 16.82
C ALA A 161 -13.36 0.07 16.64
N ILE A 162 -13.34 0.85 17.74
CA ILE A 162 -13.06 2.30 17.66
C ILE A 162 -11.69 2.57 17.02
N ALA A 163 -10.66 1.77 17.33
CA ALA A 163 -9.34 1.95 16.73
C ALA A 163 -9.39 1.82 15.20
N VAL A 164 -10.20 0.90 14.67
CA VAL A 164 -10.39 0.72 13.22
C VAL A 164 -11.16 1.89 12.63
N VAL A 165 -12.25 2.29 13.27
CA VAL A 165 -13.09 3.42 12.82
C VAL A 165 -12.30 4.72 12.80
N LEU A 166 -11.42 4.96 13.78
CA LEU A 166 -10.56 6.13 13.85
C LEU A 166 -9.52 6.20 12.71
N LEU A 167 -9.26 5.10 11.99
CA LEU A 167 -8.40 5.16 10.81
C LEU A 167 -9.10 5.79 9.61
N LEU A 168 -10.43 5.89 9.59
CA LEU A 168 -11.18 6.60 8.54
C LEU A 168 -10.96 8.12 8.57
N VAL A 169 -10.35 8.61 9.65
CA VAL A 169 -10.17 10.03 9.96
C VAL A 169 -8.98 10.62 9.23
N PRO A 170 -7.75 10.09 9.40
CA PRO A 170 -6.65 10.44 8.53
C PRO A 170 -6.81 9.70 7.20
N TYR A 171 -7.90 9.94 6.48
CA TYR A 171 -8.32 9.18 5.30
C TYR A 171 -7.18 9.06 4.28
N ARG A 172 -6.46 10.16 4.02
CA ARG A 172 -5.30 10.20 3.11
C ARG A 172 -4.12 9.32 3.54
N TYR A 173 -3.97 9.07 4.83
CA TYR A 173 -2.93 8.20 5.38
C TYR A 173 -3.37 6.74 5.53
N SER A 174 -4.67 6.45 5.43
CA SER A 174 -5.21 5.10 5.59
C SER A 174 -5.70 4.50 4.27
N ILE A 175 -6.84 4.96 3.76
CA ILE A 175 -7.48 4.46 2.53
C ILE A 175 -6.98 5.26 1.32
N GLY A 176 -6.93 6.59 1.42
CA GLY A 176 -6.44 7.52 0.40
C GLY A 176 -5.00 7.23 -0.04
N SER A 177 -4.19 6.64 0.84
CA SER A 177 -2.80 6.25 0.57
C SER A 177 -2.67 5.34 -0.67
N PHE A 178 -3.66 4.51 -0.96
CA PHE A 178 -3.69 3.71 -2.19
C PHE A 178 -4.73 4.19 -3.20
N VAL A 179 -5.92 4.62 -2.77
CA VAL A 179 -6.98 5.01 -3.73
C VAL A 179 -6.70 6.34 -4.43
N GLU A 180 -5.93 7.24 -3.79
CA GLU A 180 -5.54 8.54 -4.36
C GLU A 180 -4.06 8.58 -4.73
N GLN A 181 -3.19 8.05 -3.85
CA GLN A 181 -1.74 8.23 -3.96
C GLN A 181 -0.98 7.05 -4.58
N SER A 182 -1.66 5.92 -4.83
CA SER A 182 -1.03 4.75 -5.46
C SER A 182 0.14 4.11 -4.71
N TYR A 183 0.27 4.28 -3.39
CA TYR A 183 1.39 3.71 -2.63
C TYR A 183 1.27 2.19 -2.44
N PHE A 184 1.35 1.46 -3.54
CA PHE A 184 1.01 0.05 -3.67
C PHE A 184 1.81 -0.84 -2.72
N ALA A 185 3.14 -0.81 -2.86
CA ALA A 185 4.04 -1.60 -2.02
C ALA A 185 4.01 -1.15 -0.56
N GLN A 186 3.98 0.16 -0.30
CA GLN A 186 3.92 0.68 1.05
C GLN A 186 2.71 0.13 1.82
N VAL A 187 1.51 0.24 1.23
CA VAL A 187 0.25 -0.11 1.89
C VAL A 187 0.14 -1.60 2.17
N VAL A 188 0.68 -2.43 1.28
CA VAL A 188 0.77 -3.89 1.51
C VAL A 188 1.80 -4.21 2.60
N SER A 189 2.96 -3.54 2.60
CA SER A 189 3.98 -3.74 3.64
C SER A 189 3.50 -3.35 5.03
N GLU A 190 2.59 -2.38 5.16
CA GLU A 190 2.00 -1.97 6.45
C GLU A 190 1.30 -3.14 7.16
N LEU A 191 0.64 -4.04 6.42
CA LEU A 191 0.02 -5.25 7.00
C LEU A 191 1.07 -6.11 7.71
N PHE A 192 2.21 -6.35 7.05
CA PHE A 192 3.28 -7.15 7.61
C PHE A 192 3.98 -6.45 8.76
N ALA A 193 4.18 -5.12 8.69
CA ALA A 193 4.72 -4.34 9.80
C ALA A 193 3.83 -4.41 11.05
N LEU A 194 2.50 -4.36 10.88
CA LEU A 194 1.55 -4.51 11.99
C LEU A 194 1.50 -5.95 12.51
N ALA A 195 1.68 -6.95 11.65
CA ALA A 195 1.82 -8.34 12.08
C ALA A 195 3.12 -8.57 12.87
N MET A 196 4.25 -7.98 12.46
CA MET A 196 5.49 -7.95 13.24
C MET A 196 5.24 -7.32 14.62
N TRP A 197 4.60 -6.15 14.65
CA TRP A 197 4.28 -5.49 15.92
C TRP A 197 3.40 -6.36 16.82
N TRP A 198 2.37 -7.00 16.25
CA TRP A 198 1.50 -7.92 16.97
C TRP A 198 2.28 -9.10 17.56
N THR A 199 3.18 -9.71 16.80
CA THR A 199 4.03 -10.81 17.31
C THR A 199 4.96 -10.36 18.43
N LEU A 200 5.48 -9.13 18.36
CA LEU A 200 6.29 -8.53 19.42
C LEU A 200 5.47 -8.31 20.69
N ILE A 201 4.23 -7.82 20.58
CA ILE A 201 3.31 -7.65 21.72
C ILE A 201 3.05 -9.01 22.38
N LEU A 202 2.77 -10.05 21.59
CA LEU A 202 2.54 -11.40 22.13
C LEU A 202 3.77 -11.95 22.83
N TRP A 203 4.96 -11.74 22.27
CA TRP A 203 6.22 -12.16 22.89
C TRP A 203 6.50 -11.42 24.21
N ASP A 204 6.26 -10.11 24.26
CA ASP A 204 6.48 -9.30 25.45
C ASP A 204 5.51 -9.64 26.59
N GLU A 205 4.26 -9.98 26.26
CA GLU A 205 3.28 -10.39 27.29
C GLU A 205 3.52 -11.82 27.78
N ARG A 206 3.86 -12.73 26.86
CA ARG A 206 4.12 -14.13 27.20
C ARG A 206 5.13 -14.72 26.22
N PRO A 207 6.40 -14.88 26.61
CA PRO A 207 7.44 -15.41 25.74
C PRO A 207 7.11 -16.80 25.20
N TRP A 208 6.67 -16.84 23.96
CA TRP A 208 6.35 -18.05 23.24
C TRP A 208 7.35 -18.26 22.11
N ARG A 209 7.89 -19.48 22.01
CA ARG A 209 8.97 -19.83 21.05
C ARG A 209 8.60 -19.60 19.58
N GLY A 210 7.31 -19.57 19.24
CA GLY A 210 6.88 -19.29 17.87
C GLY A 210 6.79 -17.81 17.52
N ALA A 211 6.87 -16.88 18.50
CA ALA A 211 6.78 -15.46 18.21
C ALA A 211 7.99 -14.91 17.43
N PRO A 212 9.26 -15.23 17.77
CA PRO A 212 10.41 -14.76 16.98
C PRO A 212 10.42 -15.26 15.53
N PRO A 213 10.15 -16.55 15.22
CA PRO A 213 10.02 -17.01 13.83
C PRO A 213 8.88 -16.31 13.06
N LEU A 214 7.74 -16.03 13.70
CA LEU A 214 6.66 -15.27 13.05
C LEU A 214 7.06 -13.82 12.80
N PHE A 215 7.73 -13.18 13.75
CA PHE A 215 8.29 -11.84 13.57
C PHE A 215 9.24 -11.81 12.36
N ALA A 216 10.13 -12.81 12.26
CA ALA A 216 11.04 -12.96 11.12
C ALA A 216 10.28 -13.16 9.81
N LEU A 217 9.27 -14.03 9.78
CA LEU A 217 8.46 -14.28 8.59
C LEU A 217 7.77 -13.01 8.09
N TYR A 218 7.11 -12.28 8.99
CA TYR A 218 6.47 -11.01 8.63
C TYR A 218 7.50 -9.94 8.29
N GLY A 219 8.67 -9.93 8.92
CA GLY A 219 9.77 -9.02 8.58
C GLY A 219 10.38 -9.28 7.21
N VAL A 220 10.51 -10.55 6.81
CA VAL A 220 10.89 -10.93 5.44
C VAL A 220 9.83 -10.50 4.44
N ALA A 221 8.55 -10.70 4.74
CA ALA A 221 7.45 -10.26 3.88
C ALA A 221 7.40 -8.72 3.76
N ALA A 222 7.62 -8.00 4.86
CA ALA A 222 7.75 -6.55 4.87
C ALA A 222 8.96 -6.11 4.03
N PHE A 223 10.11 -6.76 4.16
CA PHE A 223 11.31 -6.47 3.36
C PHE A 223 11.04 -6.64 1.88
N LEU A 224 10.53 -7.81 1.50
CA LEU A 224 10.27 -8.15 0.10
C LEU A 224 9.18 -7.26 -0.51
N THR A 225 8.33 -6.64 0.30
CA THR A 225 7.29 -5.74 -0.20
C THR A 225 7.77 -4.29 -0.24
N TRP A 226 8.15 -3.74 0.92
CA TRP A 226 8.70 -2.40 1.07
C TRP A 226 9.48 -2.29 2.38
N PRO A 227 10.83 -2.22 2.35
CA PRO A 227 11.68 -2.49 3.50
C PRO A 227 11.72 -1.36 4.54
N VAL A 228 11.20 -0.18 4.23
CA VAL A 228 11.33 1.01 5.09
C VAL A 228 10.63 0.81 6.44
N TRP A 229 9.59 -0.02 6.52
CA TRP A 229 8.92 -0.35 7.78
C TRP A 229 9.71 -1.23 8.74
N ILE A 230 10.84 -1.80 8.33
CA ILE A 230 11.57 -2.77 9.18
C ILE A 230 12.29 -2.05 10.33
N GLY A 231 12.88 -0.90 10.06
CA GLY A 231 13.73 -0.22 11.04
C GLY A 231 13.01 0.14 12.35
N PRO A 232 11.78 0.70 12.38
CA PRO A 232 11.11 1.01 13.64
C PRO A 232 10.74 -0.26 14.40
N LEU A 233 10.47 -1.36 13.69
CA LEU A 233 10.08 -2.63 14.27
C LEU A 233 11.27 -3.39 14.85
N LEU A 234 12.44 -3.36 14.20
CA LEU A 234 13.69 -3.89 14.76
C LEU A 234 14.15 -3.08 15.97
N LEU A 235 14.03 -1.75 15.92
CA LEU A 235 14.32 -0.90 17.08
C LEU A 235 13.35 -1.20 18.23
N SER A 236 12.06 -1.40 17.93
CA SER A 236 11.07 -1.80 18.93
C SER A 236 11.40 -3.16 19.55
N LEU A 237 11.78 -4.15 18.73
CA LEU A 237 12.22 -5.47 19.20
C LEU A 237 13.41 -5.35 20.15
N ALA A 238 14.43 -4.56 19.78
CA ALA A 238 15.62 -4.35 20.61
C ALA A 238 15.26 -3.70 21.95
N VAL A 239 14.49 -2.61 21.92
CA VAL A 239 14.08 -1.87 23.12
C VAL A 239 13.20 -2.73 24.02
N VAL A 240 12.17 -3.39 23.48
CA VAL A 240 11.32 -4.32 24.25
C VAL A 240 12.13 -5.47 24.83
N GLY A 241 13.02 -6.09 24.04
CA GLY A 241 13.89 -7.18 24.51
C GLY A 241 14.80 -6.75 25.67
N LEU A 242 15.45 -5.60 25.58
CA LEU A 242 16.28 -5.05 26.67
C LEU A 242 15.46 -4.84 27.96
N MET A 243 14.21 -4.43 27.81
CA MET A 243 13.31 -4.10 28.90
C MET A 243 12.56 -5.30 29.49
N HIS A 244 12.64 -6.47 28.84
CA HIS A 244 11.84 -7.65 29.17
C HIS A 244 12.39 -8.43 30.37
N GLY A 245 12.17 -7.93 31.60
CA GLY A 245 12.82 -8.39 32.83
C GLY A 245 12.72 -9.88 33.22
N GLU A 246 11.80 -10.64 32.63
CA GLU A 246 11.49 -12.03 33.06
C GLU A 246 12.35 -13.10 32.38
N ARG A 247 13.01 -12.78 31.25
CA ARG A 247 13.91 -13.72 30.54
C ARG A 247 15.37 -13.44 30.83
N SER A 248 16.22 -14.46 30.73
CA SER A 248 17.68 -14.26 30.74
C SER A 248 18.14 -13.43 29.54
N ILE A 249 19.27 -12.73 29.65
CA ILE A 249 19.85 -11.95 28.53
C ILE A 249 20.15 -12.88 27.33
N ARG A 250 20.68 -14.07 27.59
CA ARG A 250 20.98 -15.07 26.55
C ARG A 250 19.73 -15.43 25.75
N ASP A 251 18.62 -15.73 26.41
CA ASP A 251 17.37 -16.08 25.73
C ASP A 251 16.84 -14.93 24.88
N ARG A 252 16.92 -13.69 25.39
CA ARG A 252 16.50 -12.50 24.64
C ARG A 252 17.36 -12.29 23.39
N LEU A 253 18.67 -12.52 23.50
CA LEU A 253 19.60 -12.41 22.35
C LEU A 253 19.32 -13.50 21.31
N VAL A 254 19.02 -14.73 21.75
CA VAL A 254 18.62 -15.83 20.85
C VAL A 254 17.31 -15.51 20.14
N ASP A 255 16.30 -15.06 20.88
CA ASP A 255 15.00 -14.67 20.31
C ASP A 255 15.18 -13.51 19.31
N ALA A 256 15.97 -12.49 19.65
CA ALA A 256 16.28 -11.37 18.75
C ALA A 256 17.04 -11.83 17.49
N ALA A 257 17.99 -12.75 17.64
CA ALA A 257 18.72 -13.32 16.50
C ALA A 257 17.79 -14.11 15.57
N ILE A 258 16.91 -14.95 16.11
CA ILE A 258 15.91 -15.69 15.32
C ILE A 258 14.97 -14.73 14.58
N ALA A 259 14.57 -13.64 15.23
CA ALA A 259 13.68 -12.62 14.65
C ALA A 259 14.36 -11.79 13.55
N ALA A 260 15.63 -11.39 13.74
CA ALA A 260 16.31 -10.44 12.86
C ALA A 260 17.16 -11.10 11.75
N ALA A 261 17.78 -12.26 12.01
CA ALA A 261 18.72 -12.87 11.08
C ALA A 261 18.10 -13.21 9.71
N PRO A 262 16.88 -13.77 9.60
CA PRO A 262 16.27 -14.03 8.30
C PRO A 262 15.99 -12.75 7.49
N ILE A 263 15.61 -11.67 8.17
CA ILE A 263 15.37 -10.36 7.54
C ILE A 263 16.70 -9.81 7.00
N ALA A 264 17.76 -9.85 7.82
CA ALA A 264 19.09 -9.42 7.42
C ALA A 264 19.65 -10.27 6.26
N ALA A 265 19.43 -11.58 6.27
CA ALA A 265 19.85 -12.47 5.20
C ALA A 265 19.16 -12.10 3.88
N ILE A 266 17.83 -11.98 3.85
CA ILE A 266 17.10 -11.54 2.65
C ILE A 266 17.53 -10.14 2.21
N GLY A 267 17.77 -9.23 3.15
CA GLY A 267 18.27 -7.89 2.84
C GLY A 267 19.65 -7.89 2.19
N ALA A 268 20.58 -8.68 2.71
CA ALA A 268 21.90 -8.86 2.13
C ALA A 268 21.81 -9.49 0.73
N MET A 269 20.98 -10.52 0.57
CA MET A 269 20.75 -11.18 -0.73
C MET A 269 20.23 -10.18 -1.78
N HIS A 270 19.29 -9.32 -1.40
CA HIS A 270 18.76 -8.28 -2.29
C HIS A 270 19.82 -7.22 -2.62
N ALA A 271 20.54 -6.72 -1.61
CA ALA A 271 21.55 -5.68 -1.78
C ALA A 271 22.71 -6.08 -2.72
N VAL A 272 23.06 -7.37 -2.77
CA VAL A 272 24.10 -7.90 -3.68
C VAL A 272 23.72 -7.71 -5.16
N ARG A 273 22.42 -7.77 -5.50
CA ARG A 273 21.94 -7.65 -6.89
C ARG A 273 21.39 -6.27 -7.24
N HIS A 274 20.91 -5.56 -6.23
CA HIS A 274 20.19 -4.30 -6.39
C HIS A 274 20.84 -3.20 -5.52
N PRO A 275 22.12 -2.87 -5.75
CA PRO A 275 22.84 -1.89 -4.94
C PRO A 275 22.23 -0.48 -5.07
N GLY A 276 21.52 -0.19 -6.17
CA GLY A 276 20.84 1.08 -6.39
C GLY A 276 19.72 1.35 -5.38
N GLY A 277 19.10 0.30 -4.83
CA GLY A 277 18.03 0.42 -3.83
C GLY A 277 18.44 1.18 -2.56
N LEU A 278 19.73 1.16 -2.18
CA LEU A 278 20.24 1.91 -1.03
C LEU A 278 20.19 3.44 -1.25
N ARG A 279 20.22 3.90 -2.50
CA ARG A 279 20.17 5.33 -2.83
C ARG A 279 18.78 5.92 -2.67
N MET A 280 17.72 5.10 -2.66
CA MET A 280 16.34 5.56 -2.47
C MET A 280 16.14 6.29 -1.14
N ALA A 281 17.00 6.05 -0.15
CA ALA A 281 16.97 6.76 1.14
C ALA A 281 17.17 8.29 1.00
N GLY A 282 17.90 8.72 -0.02
CA GLY A 282 18.22 10.13 -0.28
C GLY A 282 17.46 10.76 -1.45
N THR A 283 16.57 10.02 -2.14
CA THR A 283 15.84 10.55 -3.30
C THR A 283 14.62 11.37 -2.86
N GLY A 284 14.36 12.46 -3.59
CA GLY A 284 13.11 13.22 -3.47
C GLY A 284 11.89 12.40 -3.92
N GLY A 285 10.72 12.82 -3.47
CA GLY A 285 9.44 12.21 -3.82
C GLY A 285 8.26 12.98 -3.24
N PHE A 286 7.05 12.67 -3.70
CA PHE A 286 5.84 13.30 -3.19
C PHE A 286 5.30 12.53 -1.98
N ALA A 287 5.22 13.20 -0.82
CA ALA A 287 4.53 12.70 0.35
C ALA A 287 3.71 13.82 1.01
N ILE A 288 2.52 13.48 1.49
CA ILE A 288 1.61 14.42 2.14
C ILE A 288 2.15 14.78 3.52
N TRP A 289 2.24 16.09 3.79
CA TRP A 289 2.62 16.61 5.10
C TRP A 289 1.53 16.33 6.15
N PRO A 290 1.88 15.78 7.32
CA PRO A 290 0.90 15.45 8.36
C PRO A 290 0.47 16.72 9.10
N THR A 291 -0.35 17.53 8.43
CA THR A 291 -0.91 18.76 8.98
C THR A 291 -2.30 18.50 9.54
N PRO A 292 -2.82 19.38 10.42
CA PRO A 292 -4.18 19.23 10.95
C PRO A 292 -5.29 19.29 9.92
N SER A 293 -5.07 19.93 8.76
CA SER A 293 -6.04 19.93 7.65
C SER A 293 -6.10 18.58 6.93
N GLU A 294 -4.99 17.86 6.88
CA GLU A 294 -4.89 16.55 6.20
C GLU A 294 -5.33 15.39 7.11
N VAL A 295 -5.02 15.49 8.41
CA VAL A 295 -5.24 14.42 9.40
C VAL A 295 -6.51 14.64 10.22
N GLY A 296 -6.89 15.90 10.46
CA GLY A 296 -7.98 16.29 11.34
C GLY A 296 -7.55 16.47 12.80
N TRP A 297 -7.83 17.64 13.37
CA TRP A 297 -7.58 17.96 14.79
C TRP A 297 -8.17 16.94 15.77
N TRP A 298 -9.33 16.39 15.40
CA TRP A 298 -10.06 15.43 16.20
C TRP A 298 -9.44 14.03 16.19
N PHE A 299 -8.44 13.77 15.34
CA PHE A 299 -7.56 12.60 15.47
C PHE A 299 -6.36 12.94 16.36
N TYR A 300 -5.67 14.05 16.10
CA TYR A 300 -4.46 14.44 16.84
C TYR A 300 -4.68 14.60 18.34
N VAL A 301 -5.73 15.33 18.73
CA VAL A 301 -5.96 15.66 20.14
C VAL A 301 -6.24 14.39 20.96
N PRO A 302 -7.20 13.52 20.59
CA PRO A 302 -7.40 12.26 21.30
C PRO A 302 -6.21 11.30 21.22
N ALA A 303 -5.48 11.27 20.10
CA ALA A 303 -4.27 10.47 19.96
C ALA A 303 -3.17 10.90 20.93
N ALA A 304 -2.92 12.20 21.06
CA ALA A 304 -1.92 12.72 22.00
C ALA A 304 -2.25 12.33 23.45
N PHE A 305 -3.49 12.54 23.88
CA PHE A 305 -3.94 12.09 25.21
C PHE A 305 -3.89 10.57 25.36
N GLY A 306 -4.23 9.82 24.31
CA GLY A 306 -4.16 8.37 24.29
C GLY A 306 -2.74 7.85 24.46
N VAL A 307 -1.77 8.46 23.78
CA VAL A 307 -0.34 8.11 23.87
C VAL A 307 0.20 8.45 25.26
N ALA A 308 -0.12 9.63 25.79
CA ALA A 308 0.25 10.00 27.16
C ALA A 308 -0.33 9.02 28.19
N PHE A 309 -1.61 8.63 28.01
CA PHE A 309 -2.25 7.61 28.82
C PHE A 309 -1.56 6.25 28.70
N ALA A 310 -1.20 5.83 27.48
CA ALA A 310 -0.49 4.58 27.23
C ALA A 310 0.93 4.56 27.84
N ALA A 311 1.61 5.72 27.89
CA ALA A 311 2.93 5.85 28.50
C ALA A 311 2.91 5.60 30.01
N SER A 312 1.79 5.88 30.68
CA SER A 312 1.65 5.67 32.13
C SER A 312 1.47 4.20 32.54
N ARG A 313 1.40 3.26 31.61
CA ARG A 313 1.06 1.85 31.88
C ARG A 313 2.05 0.89 31.24
N ARG A 314 2.60 -0.01 32.05
CA ARG A 314 3.54 -1.06 31.59
C ARG A 314 2.96 -1.91 30.45
N ARG A 315 1.70 -2.34 30.57
CA ARG A 315 1.04 -3.20 29.56
C ARG A 315 0.93 -2.56 28.17
N THR A 316 0.86 -1.24 28.08
CA THR A 316 0.70 -0.52 26.81
C THR A 316 2.00 0.08 26.29
N ARG A 317 3.13 -0.20 26.96
CA ARG A 317 4.46 0.26 26.58
C ARG A 317 4.83 -0.03 25.11
N PRO A 318 4.47 -1.18 24.49
CA PRO A 318 4.79 -1.41 23.08
C PRO A 318 4.22 -0.37 22.11
N ILE A 319 3.13 0.31 22.46
CA ILE A 319 2.57 1.43 21.67
C ILE A 319 3.54 2.61 21.65
N VAL A 320 4.01 3.01 22.82
CA VAL A 320 4.92 4.16 22.98
C VAL A 320 6.28 3.85 22.39
N VAL A 321 6.81 2.64 22.60
CA VAL A 321 8.08 2.21 22.02
C VAL A 321 8.03 2.27 20.50
N LEU A 322 6.95 1.75 19.88
CA LEU A 322 6.82 1.81 18.43
C LEU A 322 6.75 3.26 17.92
N LEU A 323 5.97 4.13 18.57
CA LEU A 323 5.90 5.54 18.19
C LEU A 323 7.24 6.26 18.31
N LEU A 324 8.01 6.00 19.38
CA LEU A 324 9.35 6.55 19.55
C LEU A 324 10.32 6.00 18.50
N ALA A 325 10.22 4.71 18.17
CA ALA A 325 11.04 4.10 17.13
C ALA A 325 10.74 4.68 15.74
N ILE A 326 9.46 4.90 15.43
CA ILE A 326 9.01 5.58 14.21
C ILE A 326 9.58 7.01 14.17
N ALA A 327 9.47 7.76 15.26
CA ALA A 327 10.01 9.11 15.36
C ALA A 327 11.53 9.15 15.19
N ALA A 328 12.26 8.22 15.83
CA ALA A 328 13.70 8.11 15.71
C ALA A 328 14.14 7.83 14.26
N GLN A 329 13.46 6.91 13.58
CA GLN A 329 13.73 6.65 12.17
C GLN A 329 13.36 7.84 11.27
N ALA A 330 12.23 8.51 11.51
CA ALA A 330 11.84 9.70 10.76
C ALA A 330 12.89 10.82 10.91
N ALA A 331 13.44 11.00 12.12
CA ALA A 331 14.52 11.95 12.35
C ALA A 331 15.79 11.58 11.57
N ALA A 332 16.21 10.31 11.62
CA ALA A 332 17.36 9.82 10.85
C ALA A 332 17.18 10.04 9.34
N LEU A 333 16.02 9.68 8.79
CA LEU A 333 15.68 9.88 7.38
C LEU A 333 15.64 11.36 6.99
N THR A 334 15.21 12.25 7.90
CA THR A 334 15.24 13.70 7.67
C THR A 334 16.67 14.22 7.58
N VAL A 335 17.57 13.74 8.45
CA VAL A 335 18.99 14.08 8.39
C VAL A 335 19.60 13.60 7.07
N THR A 336 19.33 12.35 6.68
CA THR A 336 19.80 11.80 5.39
C THR A 336 19.29 12.61 4.21
N ALA A 337 17.99 12.92 4.15
CA ALA A 337 17.41 13.70 3.06
C ALA A 337 18.03 15.10 2.94
N ARG A 338 18.26 15.77 4.07
CA ARG A 338 18.95 17.09 4.09
C ARG A 338 20.39 16.97 3.63
N ALA A 339 21.12 15.96 4.08
CA ALA A 339 22.50 15.71 3.68
C ALA A 339 22.63 15.41 2.17
N SER A 340 21.61 14.80 1.57
CA SER A 340 21.55 14.50 0.13
C SER A 340 20.99 15.66 -0.71
N GLY A 341 20.61 16.80 -0.12
CA GLY A 341 20.04 17.94 -0.85
C GLY A 341 18.63 17.68 -1.40
N ALA A 342 17.89 16.72 -0.84
CA ALA A 342 16.53 16.43 -1.29
C ALA A 342 15.58 17.59 -0.96
N ALA A 343 14.72 17.97 -1.90
CA ALA A 343 13.76 19.07 -1.74
C ALA A 343 12.77 18.85 -0.59
N ALA A 344 12.47 17.59 -0.25
CA ALA A 344 11.63 17.21 0.88
C ALA A 344 12.11 15.88 1.48
N PRO A 345 11.94 15.66 2.80
CA PRO A 345 12.31 14.42 3.46
C PRO A 345 11.25 13.33 3.23
N TYR A 346 11.10 12.91 1.96
CA TYR A 346 10.03 12.02 1.47
C TYR A 346 9.80 10.78 2.33
N LEU A 347 10.85 9.99 2.62
CA LEU A 347 10.70 8.78 3.43
C LEU A 347 10.41 9.07 4.90
N ALA A 348 10.88 10.20 5.44
CA ALA A 348 10.55 10.60 6.80
C ALA A 348 9.06 10.95 6.92
N LEU A 349 8.49 11.64 5.93
CA LEU A 349 7.05 11.96 5.89
C LEU A 349 6.22 10.67 5.79
N LYS A 350 6.70 9.67 5.05
CA LYS A 350 6.03 8.36 4.98
C LYS A 350 5.93 7.67 6.35
N MET A 351 6.82 7.94 7.30
CA MET A 351 6.75 7.34 8.65
C MET A 351 5.42 7.63 9.37
N PHE A 352 4.74 8.72 9.02
CA PHE A 352 3.43 9.04 9.59
C PHE A 352 2.33 8.03 9.19
N TYR A 353 2.42 7.41 8.01
CA TYR A 353 1.47 6.38 7.55
C TYR A 353 1.49 5.13 8.44
N LEU A 354 2.64 4.83 9.08
CA LEU A 354 2.73 3.77 10.09
C LEU A 354 2.31 4.26 11.49
N ALA A 355 2.50 5.54 11.79
CA ALA A 355 2.21 6.11 13.12
C ALA A 355 0.72 6.16 13.45
N ILE A 356 -0.17 6.29 12.45
CA ILE A 356 -1.62 6.37 12.67
C ILE A 356 -2.20 5.15 13.39
N TYR A 357 -1.60 3.95 13.20
CA TYR A 357 -2.10 2.72 13.81
C TYR A 357 -1.93 2.70 15.34
N PRO A 358 -0.71 2.84 15.91
CA PRO A 358 -0.53 2.92 17.35
C PRO A 358 -1.28 4.12 17.97
N MET A 359 -1.39 5.26 17.26
CA MET A 359 -2.18 6.41 17.72
C MET A 359 -3.68 6.11 17.85
N ALA A 360 -4.27 5.44 16.86
CA ALA A 360 -5.68 5.04 16.89
C ALA A 360 -5.95 4.03 18.02
N ILE A 361 -5.04 3.07 18.21
CA ILE A 361 -5.11 2.09 19.32
C ILE A 361 -5.01 2.80 20.68
N ALA A 362 -4.09 3.75 20.84
CA ALA A 362 -3.93 4.52 22.07
C ALA A 362 -5.21 5.31 22.41
N THR A 363 -5.84 5.90 21.40
CA THR A 363 -7.12 6.62 21.56
C THR A 363 -8.25 5.69 22.01
N ALA A 364 -8.38 4.51 21.39
CA ALA A 364 -9.37 3.51 21.79
C ALA A 364 -9.19 3.08 23.26
N LEU A 365 -7.95 2.96 23.72
CA LEU A 365 -7.64 2.63 25.12
C LEU A 365 -8.02 3.74 26.09
N LEU A 366 -7.76 5.00 25.73
CA LEU A 366 -8.20 6.15 26.50
C LEU A 366 -9.74 6.16 26.63
N LEU A 367 -10.46 6.00 25.53
CA LEU A 367 -11.93 5.98 25.53
C LEU A 367 -12.49 4.84 26.37
N SER A 368 -11.89 3.64 26.30
CA SER A 368 -12.29 2.52 27.17
C SER A 368 -12.12 2.84 28.65
N SER A 369 -11.11 3.66 28.99
CA SER A 369 -10.79 4.03 30.36
C SER A 369 -11.70 5.14 30.87
N ILE A 370 -12.02 6.11 30.02
CA ILE A 370 -13.06 7.12 30.29
C ILE A 370 -14.41 6.43 30.53
N PHE A 371 -14.77 5.45 29.70
CA PHE A 371 -16.00 4.67 29.88
C PHE A 371 -16.04 3.92 31.21
N ARG A 372 -14.91 3.32 31.63
CA ARG A 372 -14.82 2.71 32.97
C ARG A 372 -15.10 3.73 34.08
N VAL A 373 -14.51 4.93 34.00
CA VAL A 373 -14.74 5.98 35.00
C VAL A 373 -16.20 6.44 35.01
N ALA A 374 -16.78 6.64 33.83
CA ALA A 374 -18.18 7.03 33.69
C ALA A 374 -19.14 5.95 34.23
N THR A 375 -18.87 4.68 33.98
CA THR A 375 -19.71 3.56 34.45
C THR A 375 -19.56 3.29 35.95
N MET A 376 -18.44 3.66 36.58
CA MET A 376 -18.33 3.67 38.05
C MET A 376 -19.27 4.69 38.68
N ARG A 377 -19.50 5.84 38.03
CA ARG A 377 -20.44 6.88 38.50
C ARG A 377 -21.89 6.60 38.11
N ALA A 378 -22.10 5.92 36.98
CA ALA A 378 -23.42 5.58 36.46
C ALA A 378 -23.45 4.11 36.00
N PRO A 379 -23.65 3.14 36.91
CA PRO A 379 -23.58 1.70 36.62
C PRO A 379 -24.51 1.23 35.49
N ARG A 380 -25.66 1.91 35.30
CA ARG A 380 -26.60 1.66 34.19
C ARG A 380 -25.96 1.76 32.80
N LEU A 381 -24.86 2.51 32.67
CA LEU A 381 -24.15 2.68 31.40
C LEU A 381 -23.21 1.50 31.08
N ARG A 382 -22.97 0.56 32.00
CA ARG A 382 -22.01 -0.55 31.84
C ARG A 382 -22.45 -1.62 30.83
N SER A 383 -23.48 -1.37 30.03
CA SER A 383 -23.98 -2.31 29.05
C SER A 383 -23.10 -2.36 27.79
N PRO A 384 -22.95 -3.53 27.14
CA PRO A 384 -22.32 -3.63 25.81
C PRO A 384 -23.01 -2.76 24.75
N ARG A 385 -24.33 -2.57 24.85
CA ARG A 385 -25.11 -1.72 23.93
C ARG A 385 -24.65 -0.28 23.99
N THR A 386 -24.37 0.24 25.19
CA THR A 386 -23.83 1.60 25.38
C THR A 386 -22.47 1.75 24.73
N ALA A 387 -21.59 0.75 24.86
CA ALA A 387 -20.27 0.79 24.21
C ALA A 387 -20.38 0.77 22.68
N TRP A 388 -21.26 -0.07 22.11
CA TRP A 388 -21.53 -0.06 20.66
C TRP A 388 -22.21 1.22 20.17
N ALA A 389 -23.04 1.87 20.99
CA ALA A 389 -23.58 3.18 20.67
C ALA A 389 -22.46 4.23 20.56
N ILE A 390 -21.44 4.18 21.44
CA ILE A 390 -20.25 5.03 21.31
C ILE A 390 -19.50 4.74 20.00
N VAL A 391 -19.32 3.47 19.64
CA VAL A 391 -18.71 3.09 18.34
C VAL A 391 -19.50 3.70 17.18
N ALA A 392 -20.82 3.58 17.19
CA ALA A 392 -21.69 4.13 16.15
C ALA A 392 -21.58 5.67 16.06
N LEU A 393 -21.49 6.36 17.19
CA LEU A 393 -21.29 7.82 17.22
C LEU A 393 -19.93 8.23 16.64
N VAL A 394 -18.85 7.54 17.03
CA VAL A 394 -17.51 7.79 16.47
C VAL A 394 -17.50 7.46 14.96
N ALA A 395 -18.16 6.38 14.55
CA ALA A 395 -18.28 6.00 13.15
C ALA A 395 -19.07 7.04 12.34
N ALA A 396 -20.19 7.54 12.86
CA ALA A 396 -20.96 8.60 12.20
C ALA A 396 -20.13 9.88 12.00
N ALA A 397 -19.28 10.23 12.96
CA ALA A 397 -18.35 11.36 12.83
C ALA A 397 -17.24 11.08 11.78
N ALA A 398 -16.66 9.88 11.80
CA ALA A 398 -15.58 9.48 10.90
C ALA A 398 -16.03 9.28 9.45
N ILE A 399 -17.21 8.70 9.23
CA ILE A 399 -17.78 8.46 7.90
C ILE A 399 -18.00 9.76 7.14
N ARG A 400 -18.27 10.89 7.83
CA ARG A 400 -18.39 12.19 7.15
C ARG A 400 -17.13 12.55 6.36
N ALA A 401 -15.94 12.24 6.88
CA ALA A 401 -14.69 12.48 6.17
C ALA A 401 -14.59 11.62 4.89
N VAL A 402 -14.99 10.35 4.97
CA VAL A 402 -15.01 9.42 3.82
C VAL A 402 -16.07 9.80 2.79
N ALA A 403 -17.24 10.24 3.25
CA ALA A 403 -18.36 10.63 2.40
C ALA A 403 -18.12 11.96 1.68
N ALA A 404 -17.39 12.89 2.31
CA ALA A 404 -16.97 14.15 1.69
C ALA A 404 -15.82 13.97 0.68
N ALA A 405 -15.05 12.88 0.78
CA ALA A 405 -13.99 12.58 -0.17
C ALA A 405 -14.57 12.25 -1.56
N PRO A 406 -14.09 12.90 -2.64
CA PRO A 406 -14.50 12.56 -4.00
C PRO A 406 -14.35 11.07 -4.26
N ARG A 407 -15.27 10.48 -5.04
CA ARG A 407 -15.06 9.12 -5.53
C ARG A 407 -13.88 9.16 -6.50
N PRO A 408 -12.79 8.43 -6.23
CA PRO A 408 -11.62 8.49 -7.10
C PRO A 408 -11.97 7.86 -8.44
N ALA A 409 -11.72 8.61 -9.52
CA ALA A 409 -11.95 8.18 -10.89
C ALA A 409 -10.70 7.45 -11.41
N PRO A 410 -10.86 6.43 -12.26
CA PRO A 410 -9.72 5.74 -12.82
C PRO A 410 -8.98 6.68 -13.78
N VAL A 411 -7.64 6.70 -13.70
CA VAL A 411 -6.82 7.51 -14.61
C VAL A 411 -6.97 7.04 -16.06
N VAL A 412 -7.09 5.72 -16.24
CA VAL A 412 -7.44 5.11 -17.51
C VAL A 412 -8.84 4.52 -17.35
N THR A 413 -9.82 5.16 -17.99
CA THR A 413 -11.18 4.62 -18.04
C THR A 413 -11.20 3.36 -18.91
N GLU A 414 -12.22 2.52 -18.73
CA GLU A 414 -12.38 1.31 -19.53
C GLU A 414 -12.31 1.55 -21.05
N PRO A 415 -13.03 2.52 -21.63
CA PRO A 415 -12.93 2.74 -23.08
C PRO A 415 -11.54 3.21 -23.54
N VAL A 416 -10.80 3.92 -22.68
CA VAL A 416 -9.41 4.31 -22.97
C VAL A 416 -8.47 3.12 -22.90
N LEU A 417 -8.71 2.21 -21.95
CA LEU A 417 -7.96 0.95 -21.84
C LEU A 417 -8.19 0.08 -23.07
N GLU A 418 -9.44 -0.14 -23.48
CA GLU A 418 -9.81 -0.89 -24.68
C GLU A 418 -9.17 -0.29 -25.94
N ALA A 419 -9.21 1.04 -26.09
CA ALA A 419 -8.55 1.74 -27.19
C ALA A 419 -7.04 1.51 -27.20
N GLY A 420 -6.39 1.59 -26.04
CA GLY A 420 -4.95 1.35 -25.93
C GLY A 420 -4.55 -0.11 -26.18
N GLU A 421 -5.35 -1.08 -25.71
CA GLU A 421 -5.13 -2.50 -25.96
C GLU A 421 -5.30 -2.85 -27.43
N TRP A 422 -6.35 -2.32 -28.07
CA TRP A 422 -6.54 -2.45 -29.52
C TRP A 422 -5.37 -1.81 -30.27
N ALA A 423 -4.94 -0.62 -29.89
CA ALA A 423 -3.84 0.07 -30.55
C ALA A 423 -2.53 -0.72 -30.43
N ARG A 424 -2.22 -1.26 -29.24
CA ARG A 424 -1.06 -2.14 -29.02
C ARG A 424 -1.10 -3.39 -29.90
N ALA A 425 -2.28 -3.94 -30.15
CA ALA A 425 -2.44 -5.15 -30.95
C ALA A 425 -2.37 -4.90 -32.46
N ASN A 426 -2.71 -3.69 -32.93
CA ASN A 426 -2.88 -3.39 -34.36
C ASN A 426 -1.89 -2.38 -34.93
N LEU A 427 -1.20 -1.60 -34.09
CA LEU A 427 -0.30 -0.52 -34.49
C LEU A 427 1.04 -0.66 -33.78
N SER A 428 2.10 -0.10 -34.37
CA SER A 428 3.37 0.04 -33.66
C SER A 428 3.22 1.09 -32.55
N PRO A 429 3.55 0.77 -31.29
CA PRO A 429 3.54 1.74 -30.19
C PRO A 429 4.37 3.01 -30.45
N ALA A 430 5.38 2.95 -31.31
CA ALA A 430 6.19 4.10 -31.72
C ALA A 430 5.40 5.12 -32.58
N CYS A 431 4.31 4.69 -33.22
CA CYS A 431 3.47 5.54 -34.09
C CYS A 431 2.33 6.27 -33.36
N ILE A 432 2.20 6.11 -32.05
CA ILE A 432 0.99 6.52 -31.31
C ILE A 432 1.30 7.71 -30.40
N ASP A 433 0.60 8.82 -30.59
CA ASP A 433 0.59 9.95 -29.65
C ASP A 433 -0.61 9.91 -28.69
N TYR A 434 -0.64 10.82 -27.72
CA TYR A 434 -1.67 10.89 -26.67
C TYR A 434 -2.43 12.21 -26.78
N LEU A 435 -3.73 12.12 -27.11
CA LEU A 435 -4.64 13.27 -27.10
C LEU A 435 -5.59 13.12 -25.92
N THR A 436 -5.04 13.19 -24.71
CA THR A 436 -5.77 13.00 -23.46
C THR A 436 -5.96 14.31 -22.73
N ARG A 437 -7.03 14.44 -21.93
CA ARG A 437 -7.28 15.65 -21.13
C ARG A 437 -6.30 15.87 -19.99
N ASP A 438 -5.68 14.79 -19.52
CA ASP A 438 -4.74 14.79 -18.39
C ASP A 438 -3.45 14.05 -18.77
N GLY A 439 -2.33 14.54 -18.25
CA GLY A 439 -1.01 13.98 -18.57
C GLY A 439 -0.72 12.66 -17.87
N TYR A 440 -1.35 12.35 -16.73
CA TYR A 440 -1.24 11.03 -16.12
C TYR A 440 -1.93 9.98 -16.97
N THR A 441 -3.06 10.28 -17.63
CA THR A 441 -3.69 9.34 -18.56
C THR A 441 -2.75 8.99 -19.72
N ALA A 442 -2.07 9.99 -20.31
CA ALA A 442 -1.07 9.78 -21.35
C ALA A 442 0.09 8.92 -20.84
N TYR A 443 0.60 9.21 -19.64
CA TYR A 443 1.70 8.48 -19.01
C TYR A 443 1.33 7.02 -18.69
N TRP A 444 0.10 6.79 -18.23
CA TRP A 444 -0.45 5.46 -17.98
C TRP A 444 -0.63 4.65 -19.27
N LEU A 445 -1.17 5.28 -20.31
CA LEU A 445 -1.26 4.67 -21.64
C LEU A 445 0.13 4.28 -22.15
N HIS A 446 1.13 5.15 -22.00
CA HIS A 446 2.49 4.90 -22.44
C HIS A 446 3.11 3.68 -21.75
N LEU A 447 3.10 3.63 -20.42
CA LEU A 447 3.80 2.60 -19.67
C LEU A 447 2.99 1.33 -19.46
N ALA A 448 1.80 1.42 -18.83
CA ALA A 448 1.06 0.23 -18.43
C ALA A 448 0.27 -0.42 -19.58
N VAL A 449 -0.20 0.37 -20.54
CA VAL A 449 -1.02 -0.16 -21.64
C VAL A 449 -0.18 -0.48 -22.87
N LEU A 450 0.54 0.50 -23.41
CA LEU A 450 1.35 0.35 -24.61
C LEU A 450 2.72 -0.27 -24.36
N ARG A 451 3.11 -0.49 -23.08
CA ARG A 451 4.35 -1.19 -22.72
C ARG A 451 5.60 -0.52 -23.32
N GLN A 452 5.65 0.81 -23.24
CA GLN A 452 6.81 1.57 -23.69
C GLN A 452 7.87 1.73 -22.59
N PRO A 453 9.15 1.95 -22.96
CA PRO A 453 10.22 2.15 -21.99
C PRO A 453 9.99 3.34 -21.07
N ARG A 454 10.35 3.17 -19.78
CA ARG A 454 10.15 4.20 -18.76
C ARG A 454 11.26 5.24 -18.67
N ALA A 455 12.50 4.83 -18.86
CA ALA A 455 13.68 5.66 -18.62
C ALA A 455 14.43 6.00 -19.92
N SER A 456 13.80 5.79 -21.08
CA SER A 456 14.37 6.10 -22.38
C SER A 456 13.30 6.59 -23.37
N GLY A 457 13.75 7.07 -24.53
CA GLY A 457 12.86 7.51 -25.61
C GLY A 457 11.95 8.66 -25.20
N ARG A 458 10.65 8.55 -25.51
CA ARG A 458 9.68 9.64 -25.27
C ARG A 458 9.36 9.86 -23.80
N ALA A 459 9.64 8.89 -22.93
CA ALA A 459 9.36 9.01 -21.50
C ALA A 459 10.26 10.04 -20.79
N THR A 460 11.41 10.39 -21.39
CA THR A 460 12.34 11.40 -20.85
C THR A 460 12.05 12.82 -21.34
N ILE A 461 11.03 12.97 -22.21
CA ILE A 461 10.59 14.26 -22.74
C ILE A 461 9.31 14.63 -22.01
N ASP A 462 9.39 15.53 -21.03
CA ASP A 462 8.23 15.96 -20.21
C ASP A 462 7.05 16.42 -21.07
N ASP A 463 7.35 17.08 -22.18
CA ASP A 463 6.39 17.60 -23.16
C ASP A 463 5.58 16.50 -23.86
N THR A 464 6.02 15.24 -23.80
CA THR A 464 5.29 14.09 -24.33
C THR A 464 3.91 13.97 -23.70
N PHE A 465 3.83 14.18 -22.37
CA PHE A 465 2.63 13.90 -21.57
C PHE A 465 1.85 15.16 -21.21
N GLU A 466 2.38 16.36 -21.48
CA GLU A 466 1.64 17.60 -21.24
C GLU A 466 0.55 17.75 -22.32
N PRO A 467 -0.76 17.80 -21.95
CA PRO A 467 -1.86 17.78 -22.92
C PRO A 467 -1.82 18.87 -23.99
N GLN A 468 -1.50 20.11 -23.62
CA GLN A 468 -1.50 21.24 -24.55
C GLN A 468 -0.37 21.12 -25.58
N LYS A 469 0.82 20.74 -25.13
CA LYS A 469 2.01 20.52 -25.94
C LYS A 469 1.87 19.27 -26.80
N ALA A 470 1.27 18.20 -26.28
CA ALA A 470 0.97 17.00 -27.05
C ALA A 470 0.02 17.32 -28.21
N LEU A 471 -1.02 18.10 -27.94
CA LEU A 471 -1.98 18.57 -28.94
C LEU A 471 -1.32 19.46 -30.00
N VAL A 472 -0.51 20.44 -29.60
CA VAL A 472 0.24 21.30 -30.53
C VAL A 472 1.20 20.48 -31.38
N ARG A 473 2.00 19.61 -30.76
CA ARG A 473 2.93 18.71 -31.46
C ARG A 473 2.21 17.84 -32.50
N TRP A 474 1.02 17.35 -32.17
CA TRP A 474 0.29 16.46 -33.06
C TRP A 474 -0.27 17.15 -34.31
N ILE A 475 -0.54 18.46 -34.23
CA ILE A 475 -1.01 19.28 -35.37
C ILE A 475 0.17 19.73 -36.25
N LEU A 476 1.37 19.88 -35.69
CA LEU A 476 2.55 20.33 -36.45
C LEU A 476 3.08 19.24 -37.41
N PRO A 477 3.76 19.62 -38.51
CA PRO A 477 4.44 18.65 -39.38
C PRO A 477 5.46 17.81 -38.60
N GLY A 478 5.59 16.52 -38.95
CA GLY A 478 6.49 15.58 -38.25
C GLY A 478 5.89 14.91 -37.02
N SER A 479 4.59 15.10 -36.76
CA SER A 479 3.88 14.37 -35.72
C SER A 479 3.79 12.86 -36.01
N LEU A 480 3.45 12.10 -34.97
CA LEU A 480 3.08 10.69 -35.11
C LEU A 480 1.76 10.54 -35.87
N GLN A 481 1.60 9.40 -36.53
CA GLN A 481 0.49 9.13 -37.45
C GLN A 481 -0.85 8.89 -36.73
N TYR A 482 -0.78 8.19 -35.59
CA TYR A 482 -1.95 7.79 -34.81
C TYR A 482 -1.95 8.48 -33.45
N ALA A 483 -3.10 8.57 -32.83
CA ALA A 483 -3.22 8.94 -31.42
C ALA A 483 -4.38 8.20 -30.74
N ILE A 484 -4.28 8.05 -29.42
CA ILE A 484 -5.41 7.66 -28.59
C ILE A 484 -6.02 8.93 -28.03
N ALA A 485 -7.30 9.17 -28.34
CA ALA A 485 -8.09 10.24 -27.77
C ALA A 485 -8.95 9.69 -26.63
N ASP A 486 -8.90 10.31 -25.44
CA ASP A 486 -9.67 9.86 -24.29
C ASP A 486 -11.15 10.30 -24.33
N ASP A 487 -11.42 11.39 -25.04
CA ASP A 487 -12.75 11.98 -25.20
C ASP A 487 -12.83 12.77 -26.52
N LEU A 488 -13.38 12.16 -27.57
CA LEU A 488 -13.52 12.78 -28.89
C LEU A 488 -14.29 14.11 -28.83
N ASP A 489 -15.28 14.21 -27.93
CA ASP A 489 -16.10 15.41 -27.76
C ASP A 489 -15.38 16.55 -27.04
N ALA A 490 -14.28 16.25 -26.34
CA ALA A 490 -13.44 17.25 -25.70
C ALA A 490 -12.35 17.80 -26.63
N LEU A 491 -12.07 17.14 -27.77
CA LEU A 491 -11.09 17.63 -28.73
C LEU A 491 -11.54 18.96 -29.36
N PRO A 492 -10.62 19.94 -29.55
CA PRO A 492 -10.90 21.16 -30.30
C PRO A 492 -11.48 20.86 -31.68
N ARG A 493 -12.41 21.71 -32.14
CA ARG A 493 -13.13 21.52 -33.42
C ARG A 493 -12.17 21.36 -34.60
N ASP A 494 -11.11 22.15 -34.62
CA ASP A 494 -10.11 22.13 -35.71
C ASP A 494 -9.34 20.81 -35.77
N ILE A 495 -9.19 20.11 -34.65
CA ILE A 495 -8.61 18.76 -34.62
C ILE A 495 -9.65 17.76 -35.08
N ARG A 496 -10.86 17.83 -34.50
CA ARG A 496 -11.94 16.88 -34.79
C ARG A 496 -12.31 16.83 -36.27
N GLY A 497 -12.22 17.95 -36.99
CA GLY A 497 -12.44 18.00 -38.44
C GLY A 497 -11.31 17.36 -39.27
N ASN A 498 -10.12 17.23 -38.70
CA ASN A 498 -8.89 16.81 -39.38
C ASN A 498 -8.40 15.41 -38.95
N ILE A 499 -9.29 14.60 -38.37
CA ILE A 499 -8.99 13.21 -37.98
C ILE A 499 -9.93 12.22 -38.66
N ASP A 500 -9.42 11.03 -38.90
CA ASP A 500 -10.20 9.83 -39.18
C ASP A 500 -10.27 8.99 -37.91
N ILE A 501 -11.48 8.57 -37.54
CA ILE A 501 -11.67 7.59 -36.46
C ILE A 501 -11.28 6.23 -37.04
N VAL A 502 -10.22 5.63 -36.50
CA VAL A 502 -9.76 4.30 -36.90
C VAL A 502 -10.62 3.24 -36.23
N GLU A 503 -10.82 3.38 -34.91
CA GLU A 503 -11.65 2.47 -34.12
C GLU A 503 -12.27 3.22 -32.91
N PRO A 504 -13.60 3.19 -32.73
CA PRO A 504 -14.29 3.87 -31.63
C PRO A 504 -14.48 2.98 -30.39
N PHE A 505 -14.31 3.56 -29.20
CA PHE A 505 -14.52 2.92 -27.90
C PHE A 505 -15.30 3.87 -26.98
N GLY A 506 -16.62 3.92 -27.10
CA GLY A 506 -17.45 4.86 -26.35
C GLY A 506 -17.06 6.32 -26.62
N ARG A 507 -16.54 7.02 -25.60
CA ARG A 507 -16.01 8.40 -25.75
C ARG A 507 -14.56 8.44 -26.23
N ALA A 508 -13.81 7.36 -26.02
CA ALA A 508 -12.43 7.23 -26.47
C ALA A 508 -12.39 6.70 -27.90
N ALA A 509 -11.28 6.93 -28.59
CA ALA A 509 -11.05 6.35 -29.90
C ALA A 509 -9.57 6.30 -30.24
N VAL A 510 -9.21 5.39 -31.14
CA VAL A 510 -7.96 5.48 -31.87
C VAL A 510 -8.21 6.29 -33.12
N VAL A 511 -7.43 7.36 -33.30
CA VAL A 511 -7.60 8.33 -34.37
C VAL A 511 -6.36 8.39 -35.23
N ARG A 512 -6.54 8.65 -36.51
CA ARG A 512 -5.50 8.88 -37.48
C ARG A 512 -5.60 10.31 -37.98
N ARG A 513 -4.47 10.98 -38.11
CA ARG A 513 -4.44 12.33 -38.69
C ARG A 513 -4.72 12.29 -40.19
N ARG A 514 -5.56 13.22 -40.68
CA ARG A 514 -5.73 13.48 -42.13
C ARG A 514 -4.57 14.34 -42.65
N GLY A 515 -4.00 13.97 -43.80
CA GLY A 515 -2.85 14.65 -44.41
C GLY A 515 -1.51 13.94 -44.20
N ALA A 516 -0.41 14.53 -44.69
CA ALA A 516 0.91 13.91 -44.66
C ALA A 516 1.48 13.86 -43.22
N ALA A 517 1.39 12.70 -42.57
CA ALA A 517 2.28 12.35 -41.45
C ALA A 517 3.64 11.96 -42.04
N VAL A 518 4.71 12.64 -41.65
CA VAL A 518 6.03 12.57 -42.35
C VAL A 518 7.09 11.80 -41.55
N ALA A 519 6.88 11.52 -40.26
CA ALA A 519 7.85 10.73 -39.51
C ALA A 519 7.65 9.23 -39.82
N PRO A 520 8.65 8.52 -40.39
CA PRO A 520 8.59 7.07 -40.48
C PRO A 520 8.52 6.50 -39.07
N CYS A 521 7.57 5.60 -38.85
CA CYS A 521 7.53 4.78 -37.65
C CYS A 521 8.73 3.82 -37.68
N GLN A 522 9.84 4.21 -37.06
CA GLN A 522 10.97 3.31 -36.79
C GLN A 522 10.86 2.75 -35.38
#